data_AF-A0A2C8Z304-F1
#
_entry.id   AF-A0A2C8Z304-F1
#
_cell.length_a   1.000
_cell.length_b   1.000
_cell.length_c   1.000
_cell.angle_alpha   90.00
_cell.angle_beta   90.00
_cell.angle_gamma   90.00
#
_symmetry.space_group_name_H-M   'P 1'
#
loop_
_entity.id
_entity.type
_entity.pdbx_description
1 polymer ?
#
loop_
_entity_poly.entity_id
_entity_poly.type
_entity_poly.pdbx_seq_one_letter_code
_entity_poly.pdbx_strand_id
1 'polypeptide(L)'
;MIDNAKNTGLTPVRTARLIACVIALVGMVFLFIERALSAILVMATDGVKLGLARYNNFTGRFASQNFAEDKQLLSLLKEVQGLLPSAESALAVFMVIAIVLLVIAALGLALPKQFVHVLVALRLLKWETGEAVPEESGESLREILAKVGNVPLKKIALPVAVMVAVVVAFFAVRSCHETVKAASVSDSIAEMQQKAVEYMEAQKAFYAKSKAIGNAAALQVPDSLSTSAFDYKVTGGRFTAVSKVLLENCPAGSKWSVSASTKGFFEKELVLYRSAPKDSACAKLTPDFKKLGR
;
A
#
# COMPACT_ATOMS: atom_id res chain seq x y z
N MET A 1 -71.08 -6.80 -10.00
CA MET A 1 -69.81 -7.53 -9.78
C MET A 1 -68.92 -7.21 -10.96
N ILE A 2 -67.92 -6.36 -10.77
CA ILE A 2 -66.94 -6.02 -11.82
C ILE A 2 -65.58 -6.36 -11.22
N ASP A 3 -64.88 -7.24 -11.91
CA ASP A 3 -63.65 -7.88 -11.49
C ASP A 3 -62.56 -6.85 -11.17
N ASN A 4 -62.10 -6.87 -9.92
CA ASN A 4 -60.85 -6.27 -9.50
C ASN A 4 -59.69 -7.06 -10.12
N ALA A 5 -59.31 -6.72 -11.35
CA ALA A 5 -58.01 -7.10 -11.89
C ALA A 5 -56.94 -6.36 -11.05
N LYS A 6 -56.47 -7.03 -9.99
CA LYS A 6 -55.32 -6.62 -9.20
C LYS A 6 -54.12 -6.62 -10.15
N ASN A 7 -53.69 -5.44 -10.58
CA ASN A 7 -52.43 -5.26 -11.30
C ASN A 7 -51.30 -5.96 -10.53
N THR A 8 -50.87 -7.12 -11.01
CA THR A 8 -49.76 -7.92 -10.49
C THR A 8 -48.40 -7.34 -10.92
N GLY A 9 -48.25 -6.02 -10.79
CA GLY A 9 -46.99 -5.30 -11.04
C GLY A 9 -46.17 -5.15 -9.76
N LEU A 10 -44.84 -5.10 -9.89
CA LEU A 10 -43.96 -4.72 -8.79
C LEU A 10 -44.23 -3.27 -8.39
N THR A 11 -44.55 -3.03 -7.11
CA THR A 11 -44.67 -1.66 -6.62
C THR A 11 -43.32 -0.94 -6.75
N PRO A 12 -43.28 0.38 -7.00
CA PRO A 12 -42.03 1.12 -7.25
C PRO A 12 -40.99 0.95 -6.13
N VAL A 13 -41.46 0.78 -4.89
CA VAL A 13 -40.60 0.49 -3.73
C VAL A 13 -39.96 -0.90 -3.80
N ARG A 14 -40.69 -1.92 -4.28
CA ARG A 14 -40.16 -3.27 -4.48
C ARG A 14 -39.17 -3.29 -5.65
N THR A 15 -39.44 -2.57 -6.73
CA THR A 15 -38.53 -2.45 -7.88
C THR A 15 -37.22 -1.77 -7.49
N ALA A 16 -37.25 -0.66 -6.75
CA ALA A 16 -36.04 -0.01 -6.25
C ALA A 16 -35.21 -0.90 -5.34
N ARG A 17 -35.85 -1.65 -4.42
CA ARG A 17 -35.15 -2.59 -3.56
C ARG A 17 -34.52 -3.74 -4.35
N LEU A 18 -35.21 -4.25 -5.36
CA LEU A 18 -34.68 -5.31 -6.21
C LEU A 18 -33.46 -4.82 -7.01
N ILE A 19 -33.53 -3.63 -7.62
CA ILE A 19 -32.41 -3.02 -8.31
C ILE A 19 -31.24 -2.77 -7.34
N ALA A 20 -31.52 -2.25 -6.14
CA ALA A 20 -30.50 -2.06 -5.12
C ALA A 20 -29.84 -3.38 -4.69
N CYS A 21 -30.61 -4.47 -4.55
CA CYS A 21 -30.06 -5.80 -4.28
C CYS A 21 -29.17 -6.31 -5.42
N VAL A 22 -29.54 -6.06 -6.68
CA VAL A 22 -28.70 -6.43 -7.84
C VAL A 22 -27.40 -5.63 -7.83
N ILE A 23 -27.46 -4.32 -7.58
CA ILE A 23 -26.26 -3.48 -7.46
C ILE A 23 -25.39 -3.94 -6.28
N ALA A 24 -26.00 -4.32 -5.15
CA ALA A 24 -25.27 -4.87 -4.01
C ALA A 24 -24.55 -6.17 -4.37
N LEU A 25 -25.23 -7.08 -5.08
CA LEU A 25 -24.63 -8.33 -5.54
C LEU A 25 -23.46 -8.08 -6.48
N VAL A 26 -23.60 -7.17 -7.44
CA VAL A 26 -22.52 -6.78 -8.35
C VAL A 26 -21.35 -6.19 -7.53
N GLY A 27 -21.61 -5.26 -6.62
CA GLY A 27 -20.58 -4.69 -5.73
C GLY A 27 -19.86 -5.74 -4.88
N MET A 28 -20.60 -6.73 -4.34
CA MET A 28 -20.01 -7.85 -3.59
C MET A 28 -19.15 -8.76 -4.47
N VAL A 29 -19.57 -9.03 -5.71
CA VAL A 29 -18.75 -9.80 -6.67
C VAL A 29 -17.46 -9.05 -7.00
N PHE A 30 -17.52 -7.74 -7.24
CA PHE A 30 -16.33 -6.92 -7.46
C PHE A 30 -15.41 -6.92 -6.23
N LEU A 31 -15.95 -6.79 -5.01
CA LEU A 31 -15.14 -6.91 -3.78
C LEU A 31 -14.50 -8.30 -3.66
N PHE A 32 -15.22 -9.36 -3.97
CA PHE A 32 -14.69 -10.71 -3.89
C PHE A 32 -13.53 -10.92 -4.87
N ILE A 33 -13.70 -10.47 -6.12
CA ILE A 33 -12.65 -10.52 -7.15
C ILE A 33 -11.45 -9.67 -6.73
N GLU A 34 -11.68 -8.46 -6.19
CA GLU A 34 -10.62 -7.59 -5.68
C GLU A 34 -9.81 -8.29 -4.58
N ARG A 35 -10.48 -8.93 -3.61
CA ARG A 35 -9.80 -9.66 -2.53
C ARG A 35 -9.01 -10.85 -3.02
N ALA A 36 -9.56 -11.61 -3.98
CA ALA A 36 -8.84 -12.71 -4.60
C ALA A 36 -7.59 -12.22 -5.36
N LEU A 37 -7.73 -11.19 -6.19
CA LEU A 37 -6.62 -10.60 -6.94
C LEU A 37 -5.58 -9.96 -6.03
N SER A 38 -6.00 -9.35 -4.91
CA SER A 38 -5.11 -8.79 -3.90
C SER A 38 -4.24 -9.87 -3.25
N ALA A 39 -4.84 -11.01 -2.87
CA ALA A 39 -4.11 -12.15 -2.33
C ALA A 39 -3.11 -12.72 -3.35
N ILE A 40 -3.52 -12.84 -4.62
CA ILE A 40 -2.65 -13.28 -5.71
C ILE A 40 -1.48 -12.30 -5.90
N LEU A 41 -1.74 -10.99 -5.84
CA LEU A 41 -0.71 -9.97 -6.02
C LEU A 41 0.33 -9.99 -4.89
N VAL A 42 -0.09 -10.21 -3.64
CA VAL A 42 0.84 -10.38 -2.52
C VAL A 42 1.75 -11.59 -2.76
N MET A 43 1.16 -12.73 -3.14
CA MET A 43 1.91 -13.95 -3.44
C MET A 43 2.88 -13.74 -4.62
N ALA A 44 2.45 -13.05 -5.68
CA ALA A 44 3.29 -12.73 -6.83
C ALA A 44 4.43 -11.78 -6.44
N THR A 45 4.17 -10.78 -5.59
CA THR A 45 5.17 -9.84 -5.09
C THR A 45 6.25 -10.56 -4.28
N ASP A 46 5.85 -11.45 -3.39
CA ASP A 46 6.77 -12.23 -2.58
C ASP A 46 7.58 -13.21 -3.45
N GLY A 47 6.92 -13.87 -4.42
CA GLY A 47 7.58 -14.75 -5.39
C GLY A 47 8.63 -14.02 -6.23
N VAL A 48 8.31 -12.81 -6.73
CA VAL A 48 9.23 -11.98 -7.50
C VAL A 48 10.41 -11.54 -6.64
N LYS A 49 10.16 -11.08 -5.41
CA LYS A 49 11.24 -10.71 -4.46
C LYS A 49 12.17 -11.88 -4.18
N LEU A 50 11.63 -13.06 -3.91
CA LEU A 50 12.41 -14.26 -3.64
C LEU A 50 13.23 -14.68 -4.87
N GLY A 51 12.62 -14.65 -6.06
CA GLY A 51 13.29 -14.93 -7.33
C GLY A 51 14.43 -13.97 -7.61
N LEU A 52 14.22 -12.66 -7.45
CA LEU A 52 15.27 -11.65 -7.63
C LEU A 52 16.37 -11.76 -6.57
N ALA A 53 16.05 -12.19 -5.34
CA ALA A 53 17.05 -12.43 -4.30
C ALA A 53 18.07 -13.50 -4.71
N ARG A 54 17.63 -14.57 -5.39
CA ARG A 54 18.53 -15.60 -5.95
C ARG A 54 19.55 -15.01 -6.90
N TYR A 55 19.12 -14.10 -7.78
CA TYR A 55 19.98 -13.44 -8.77
C TYR A 55 20.83 -12.30 -8.20
N ASN A 56 20.64 -11.92 -6.93
CA ASN A 56 21.55 -11.00 -6.24
C ASN A 56 22.82 -11.67 -5.70
N ASN A 57 22.85 -13.00 -5.62
CA ASN A 57 24.02 -13.77 -5.20
C ASN A 57 24.95 -14.10 -6.37
N PHE A 58 26.23 -14.37 -6.06
CA PHE A 58 27.25 -14.69 -7.07
C PHE A 58 26.81 -15.83 -7.99
N THR A 59 26.34 -16.93 -7.43
CA THR A 59 25.87 -18.11 -8.17
C THR A 59 24.70 -17.78 -9.10
N GLY A 60 23.75 -16.95 -8.65
CA GLY A 60 22.63 -16.53 -9.48
C GLY A 60 23.04 -15.59 -10.61
N ARG A 61 23.95 -14.64 -10.35
CA ARG A 61 24.49 -13.75 -11.40
C ARG A 61 25.26 -14.54 -12.45
N PHE A 62 26.14 -15.44 -12.00
CA PHE A 62 26.85 -16.36 -12.88
C PHE A 62 25.88 -17.18 -13.72
N ALA A 63 24.85 -17.76 -13.10
CA ALA A 63 23.86 -18.56 -13.81
C ALA A 63 23.08 -17.74 -14.87
N SER A 64 22.62 -16.53 -14.53
CA SER A 64 21.91 -15.64 -15.47
C SER A 64 22.74 -15.14 -16.65
N GLN A 65 24.07 -15.19 -16.56
CA GLN A 65 24.99 -14.79 -17.63
C GLN A 65 25.39 -15.96 -18.53
N ASN A 66 25.39 -17.18 -18.00
CA ASN A 66 25.93 -18.36 -18.68
C ASN A 66 24.83 -19.34 -19.14
N PHE A 67 23.65 -19.33 -18.51
CA PHE A 67 22.51 -20.18 -18.89
C PHE A 67 21.36 -19.35 -19.45
N ALA A 68 20.88 -19.74 -20.62
CA ALA A 68 19.79 -19.04 -21.31
C ALA A 68 18.48 -19.06 -20.51
N GLU A 69 18.19 -20.17 -19.81
CA GLU A 69 16.99 -20.33 -18.97
C GLU A 69 16.96 -19.33 -17.81
N ASP A 70 18.08 -19.20 -17.08
CA ASP A 70 18.21 -18.24 -15.98
C ASP A 70 18.17 -16.80 -16.47
N LYS A 71 18.68 -16.51 -17.68
CA LYS A 71 18.59 -15.20 -18.31
C LYS A 71 17.13 -14.84 -18.62
N GLN A 72 16.36 -15.79 -19.16
CA GLN A 72 14.94 -15.62 -19.47
C GLN A 72 14.08 -15.50 -18.20
N LEU A 73 14.38 -16.30 -17.17
CA LEU A 73 13.69 -16.20 -15.88
C LEU A 73 13.94 -14.86 -15.20
N LEU A 74 15.18 -14.35 -15.24
CA LEU A 74 15.51 -13.02 -14.72
C LEU A 74 14.82 -11.89 -15.49
N SER A 75 14.69 -11.99 -16.82
CA SER A 75 13.94 -10.98 -17.59
C SER A 75 12.46 -10.99 -17.25
N LEU A 76 11.84 -12.17 -17.12
CA LEU A 76 10.44 -12.30 -16.71
C LEU A 76 10.20 -11.74 -15.31
N LEU A 77 11.09 -12.03 -14.35
CA LEU A 77 10.99 -11.50 -12.98
C LEU A 77 11.04 -9.96 -12.96
N LYS A 78 11.90 -9.36 -13.79
CA LYS A 78 11.98 -7.89 -13.90
C LYS A 78 10.77 -7.28 -14.59
N GLU A 79 10.23 -7.96 -15.60
CA GLU A 79 9.02 -7.52 -16.30
C GLU A 79 7.82 -7.54 -15.34
N VAL A 80 7.62 -8.64 -14.60
CA VAL A 80 6.58 -8.73 -13.58
C VAL A 80 6.80 -7.70 -12.48
N GLN A 81 8.04 -7.50 -12.02
CA GLN A 81 8.36 -6.44 -11.05
C GLN A 81 7.93 -5.04 -11.52
N GLY A 82 8.06 -4.75 -12.82
CA GLY A 82 7.60 -3.51 -13.42
C GLY A 82 6.07 -3.37 -13.47
N LEU A 83 5.34 -4.49 -13.55
CA LEU A 83 3.88 -4.52 -13.64
C LEU A 83 3.18 -4.49 -12.27
N LEU A 84 3.84 -4.94 -11.20
CA LEU A 84 3.27 -4.98 -9.85
C LEU A 84 2.69 -3.62 -9.37
N PRO A 85 3.35 -2.46 -9.55
CA PRO A 85 2.79 -1.17 -9.13
C PRO A 85 1.52 -0.79 -9.89
N SER A 86 1.47 -1.10 -11.20
CA SER A 86 0.28 -0.89 -12.02
C SER A 86 -0.87 -1.80 -11.60
N ALA A 87 -0.57 -3.04 -11.20
CA ALA A 87 -1.58 -3.95 -10.69
C ALA A 87 -2.11 -3.53 -9.29
N GLU A 88 -1.25 -3.03 -8.39
CA GLU A 88 -1.66 -2.47 -7.09
C GLU A 88 -2.58 -1.25 -7.25
N SER A 89 -2.23 -0.33 -8.17
CA SER A 89 -3.08 0.83 -8.47
C SER A 89 -4.41 0.43 -9.10
N ALA A 90 -4.43 -0.54 -10.02
CA ALA A 90 -5.67 -1.05 -10.61
C ALA A 90 -6.58 -1.71 -9.56
N LEU A 91 -6.02 -2.49 -8.63
CA LEU A 91 -6.75 -3.07 -7.49
C LEU A 91 -7.41 -1.98 -6.63
N ALA A 92 -6.68 -0.90 -6.35
CA ALA A 92 -7.23 0.22 -5.59
C ALA A 92 -8.44 0.86 -6.31
N VAL A 93 -8.39 0.99 -7.63
CA VAL A 93 -9.51 1.49 -8.43
C VAL A 93 -10.71 0.55 -8.35
N PHE A 94 -10.50 -0.77 -8.47
CA PHE A 94 -11.57 -1.76 -8.32
C PHE A 94 -12.21 -1.70 -6.94
N MET A 95 -11.42 -1.54 -5.88
CA MET A 95 -11.93 -1.40 -4.52
C MET A 95 -12.83 -0.16 -4.38
N VAL A 96 -12.41 0.99 -4.94
CA VAL A 96 -13.21 2.22 -4.92
C VAL A 96 -14.53 2.03 -5.65
N ILE A 97 -14.50 1.43 -6.86
CA ILE A 97 -15.73 1.14 -7.63
C ILE A 97 -16.67 0.24 -6.82
N ALA A 98 -16.14 -0.80 -6.18
CA ALA A 98 -16.94 -1.73 -5.39
C ALA A 98 -17.59 -1.04 -4.18
N ILE A 99 -16.85 -0.19 -3.46
CA ILE A 99 -17.37 0.62 -2.34
C ILE A 99 -18.48 1.55 -2.84
N VAL A 100 -18.28 2.24 -3.95
CA VAL A 100 -19.27 3.12 -4.57
C VAL A 100 -20.56 2.36 -4.89
N LEU A 101 -20.46 1.19 -5.52
CA LEU A 101 -21.62 0.36 -5.84
C LEU A 101 -22.38 -0.06 -4.57
N LEU A 102 -21.67 -0.44 -3.51
CA LEU A 102 -22.29 -0.82 -2.23
C LEU A 102 -22.97 0.37 -1.55
N VAL A 103 -22.39 1.57 -1.61
CA VAL A 103 -23.03 2.80 -1.09
C VAL A 103 -24.31 3.10 -1.85
N ILE A 104 -24.29 3.03 -3.18
CA ILE A 104 -25.48 3.22 -4.02
C ILE A 104 -26.56 2.20 -3.65
N ALA A 105 -26.19 0.94 -3.48
CA ALA A 105 -27.12 -0.11 -3.07
C ALA A 105 -27.70 0.12 -1.67
N ALA A 106 -26.86 0.52 -0.70
CA ALA A 106 -27.30 0.83 0.66
C ALA A 106 -28.31 2.01 0.66
N LEU A 107 -28.05 3.05 -0.13
CA LEU A 107 -28.98 4.17 -0.31
C LEU A 107 -30.29 3.72 -0.97
N GLY A 108 -30.23 2.85 -1.98
CA GLY A 108 -31.42 2.28 -2.62
C GLY A 108 -32.27 1.41 -1.70
N LEU A 109 -31.64 0.70 -0.75
CA LEU A 109 -32.34 -0.09 0.27
C LEU A 109 -32.93 0.77 1.39
N ALA A 110 -32.18 1.77 1.88
CA ALA A 110 -32.59 2.64 2.98
C ALA A 110 -33.64 3.68 2.55
N LEU A 111 -33.50 4.26 1.36
CA LEU A 111 -34.35 5.33 0.84
C LEU A 111 -34.95 4.98 -0.55
N PRO A 112 -35.76 3.91 -0.64
CA PRO A 112 -36.22 3.38 -1.93
C PRO A 112 -37.06 4.40 -2.72
N LYS A 113 -37.86 5.23 -2.04
CA LYS A 113 -38.68 6.26 -2.70
C LYS A 113 -37.84 7.32 -3.41
N GLN A 114 -36.76 7.80 -2.78
CA GLN A 114 -35.87 8.79 -3.39
C GLN A 114 -35.04 8.16 -4.51
N PHE A 115 -34.62 6.90 -4.32
CA PHE A 115 -33.88 6.14 -5.32
C PHE A 115 -34.66 5.93 -6.62
N VAL A 116 -35.96 5.60 -6.56
CA VAL A 116 -36.82 5.52 -7.77
C VAL A 116 -36.86 6.86 -8.50
N HIS A 117 -37.03 7.98 -7.80
CA HIS A 117 -37.06 9.30 -8.42
C HIS A 117 -35.74 9.65 -9.11
N VAL A 118 -34.60 9.27 -8.51
CA VAL A 118 -33.28 9.45 -9.12
C VAL A 118 -33.13 8.58 -10.37
N LEU A 119 -33.51 7.30 -10.31
CA LEU A 119 -33.46 6.39 -11.46
C LEU A 119 -34.36 6.85 -12.62
N VAL A 120 -35.55 7.38 -12.33
CA VAL A 120 -36.45 7.95 -13.33
C VAL A 120 -35.89 9.27 -13.89
N ALA A 121 -35.32 10.13 -13.04
CA ALA A 121 -34.69 11.38 -13.49
C ALA A 121 -33.48 11.11 -14.40
N LEU A 122 -32.72 10.05 -14.12
CA LEU A 122 -31.63 9.55 -14.97
C LEU A 122 -32.13 8.76 -16.19
N ARG A 123 -33.44 8.66 -16.40
CA ARG A 123 -34.11 7.86 -17.45
C ARG A 123 -33.70 6.38 -17.49
N LEU A 124 -33.14 5.85 -16.40
CA LEU A 124 -32.85 4.41 -16.24
C LEU A 124 -34.12 3.59 -16.01
N LEU A 125 -35.19 4.24 -15.56
CA LEU A 125 -36.54 3.68 -15.45
C LEU A 125 -37.54 4.65 -16.07
N LYS A 126 -38.53 4.13 -16.79
CA LYS A 126 -39.73 4.89 -17.18
C LYS A 126 -40.89 4.49 -16.27
N TRP A 127 -41.72 5.45 -15.89
CA TRP A 127 -43.00 5.11 -15.26
C TRP A 127 -43.90 4.46 -16.30
N GLU A 128 -44.52 3.34 -15.94
CA GLU A 128 -45.56 2.72 -16.74
C GLU A 128 -46.85 3.52 -16.56
N THR A 129 -46.88 4.74 -17.11
CA THR A 129 -48.14 5.42 -17.43
C THR A 129 -48.58 4.89 -18.78
N GLY A 130 -49.80 4.32 -18.85
CA GLY A 130 -50.35 3.61 -20.01
C GLY A 130 -50.61 4.45 -21.26
N GLU A 131 -49.74 5.38 -21.61
CA GLU A 131 -49.71 6.05 -22.91
C GLU A 131 -48.36 5.80 -23.58
N ALA A 132 -48.41 5.08 -24.70
CA ALA A 132 -47.30 4.95 -25.61
C ALA A 132 -46.98 6.32 -26.21
N VAL A 133 -45.80 6.86 -25.91
CA VAL A 133 -45.23 8.04 -26.56
C VAL A 133 -43.94 7.60 -27.29
N PRO A 134 -43.72 8.02 -28.55
CA PRO A 134 -42.89 7.31 -29.49
C PRO A 134 -41.40 7.39 -29.13
N GLU A 135 -40.65 6.43 -29.66
CA GLU A 135 -39.19 6.44 -29.68
C GLU A 135 -38.67 7.72 -30.33
N GLU A 136 -38.08 8.62 -29.54
CA GLU A 136 -37.14 9.62 -30.06
C GLU A 136 -35.74 9.34 -29.50
N SER A 137 -34.98 8.71 -30.39
CA SER A 137 -33.54 8.81 -30.63
C SER A 137 -32.72 9.77 -29.75
N GLY A 138 -31.70 9.21 -29.08
CA GLY A 138 -30.34 9.78 -29.05
C GLY A 138 -30.14 11.19 -28.49
N GLU A 139 -30.63 11.51 -27.29
CA GLU A 139 -30.24 12.74 -26.59
C GLU A 139 -28.84 12.61 -25.95
N SER A 140 -28.02 13.64 -26.11
CA SER A 140 -26.63 13.67 -25.64
C SER A 140 -26.52 13.81 -24.10
N LEU A 141 -25.44 13.32 -23.50
CA LEU A 141 -25.17 13.41 -22.04
C LEU A 141 -25.34 14.84 -21.46
N ARG A 142 -25.15 15.88 -22.29
CA ARG A 142 -25.33 17.29 -21.91
C ARG A 142 -26.80 17.66 -21.67
N GLU A 143 -27.72 17.13 -22.47
CA GLU A 143 -29.16 17.34 -22.28
C GLU A 143 -29.71 16.55 -21.09
N ILE A 144 -29.12 15.38 -20.82
CA ILE A 144 -29.43 14.59 -19.62
C ILE A 144 -29.02 15.36 -18.36
N LEU A 145 -27.82 15.96 -18.33
CA LEU A 145 -27.36 16.82 -17.24
C LEU A 145 -28.22 18.08 -17.07
N ALA A 146 -28.69 18.70 -18.17
CA ALA A 146 -29.55 19.87 -18.13
C ALA A 146 -30.95 19.57 -17.59
N LYS A 147 -31.55 18.42 -17.95
CA LYS A 147 -32.86 17.97 -17.43
C LYS A 147 -32.79 17.53 -15.95
N VAL A 148 -31.66 16.97 -15.51
CA VAL A 148 -31.40 16.67 -14.08
C VAL A 148 -31.35 17.94 -13.22
N GLY A 149 -30.95 19.08 -13.80
CA GLY A 149 -30.97 20.38 -13.13
C GLY A 149 -32.35 20.88 -12.71
N ASN A 150 -33.44 20.33 -13.28
CA ASN A 150 -34.81 20.78 -12.99
C ASN A 150 -35.56 19.88 -11.98
N VAL A 151 -34.90 18.87 -11.43
CA VAL A 151 -35.40 18.09 -10.29
C VAL A 151 -35.05 18.87 -9.02
N PRO A 152 -35.93 19.01 -8.01
CA PRO A 152 -35.64 19.81 -6.82
C PRO A 152 -34.33 19.35 -6.17
N LEU A 153 -33.27 20.15 -6.32
CA LEU A 153 -31.88 19.83 -5.95
C LEU A 153 -31.77 19.21 -4.55
N LYS A 154 -32.64 19.63 -3.62
CA LYS A 154 -32.70 19.10 -2.24
C LYS A 154 -32.88 17.58 -2.16
N LYS A 155 -33.51 16.91 -3.14
CA LYS A 155 -33.75 15.46 -3.12
C LYS A 155 -32.60 14.63 -3.71
N ILE A 156 -31.76 15.24 -4.56
CA ILE A 156 -30.59 14.59 -5.18
C ILE A 156 -29.28 14.94 -4.45
N ALA A 157 -29.22 16.11 -3.81
CA ALA A 157 -28.04 16.58 -3.10
C ALA A 157 -27.60 15.63 -1.98
N LEU A 158 -28.53 15.02 -1.25
CA LEU A 158 -28.21 14.12 -0.14
C LEU A 158 -27.46 12.84 -0.59
N PRO A 159 -27.96 12.02 -1.54
CA PRO A 159 -27.24 10.83 -1.99
C PRO A 159 -25.92 11.16 -2.68
N VAL A 160 -25.85 12.26 -3.44
CA VAL A 160 -24.60 12.71 -4.09
C VAL A 160 -23.58 13.17 -3.05
N ALA A 161 -23.99 13.94 -2.03
CA ALA A 161 -23.10 14.38 -0.96
C ALA A 161 -22.56 13.20 -0.14
N VAL A 162 -23.37 12.18 0.13
CA VAL A 162 -22.93 10.94 0.81
C VAL A 162 -21.87 10.21 -0.03
N MET A 163 -22.10 10.09 -1.34
CA MET A 163 -21.13 9.49 -2.27
C MET A 163 -19.80 10.25 -2.29
N VAL A 164 -19.85 11.58 -2.42
CA VAL A 164 -18.65 12.43 -2.41
C VAL A 164 -17.93 12.34 -1.07
N ALA A 165 -18.65 12.36 0.05
CA ALA A 165 -18.07 12.25 1.38
C ALA A 165 -17.34 10.91 1.58
N VAL A 166 -17.88 9.80 1.09
CA VAL A 166 -17.23 8.48 1.18
C VAL A 166 -15.95 8.44 0.34
N VAL A 167 -15.98 8.98 -0.88
CA VAL A 167 -14.79 9.05 -1.74
C VAL A 167 -13.70 9.92 -1.09
N VAL A 168 -14.07 11.10 -0.58
CA VAL A 168 -13.13 12.00 0.13
C VAL A 168 -12.58 11.33 1.40
N ALA A 169 -13.42 10.67 2.19
CA ALA A 169 -12.98 9.95 3.38
C ALA A 169 -12.00 8.83 3.03
N PHE A 170 -12.23 8.08 1.95
CA PHE A 170 -11.31 7.04 1.49
C PHE A 170 -9.94 7.60 1.10
N PHE A 171 -9.91 8.68 0.30
CA PHE A 171 -8.65 9.33 -0.08
C PHE A 171 -7.93 9.95 1.12
N ALA A 172 -8.67 10.54 2.06
CA ALA A 172 -8.11 11.08 3.30
C ALA A 172 -7.48 9.98 4.17
N VAL A 173 -8.17 8.84 4.37
CA VAL A 173 -7.64 7.70 5.12
C VAL A 173 -6.40 7.12 4.45
N ARG A 174 -6.40 6.98 3.12
CA ARG A 174 -5.23 6.49 2.38
C ARG A 174 -4.03 7.44 2.53
N SER A 175 -4.26 8.74 2.41
CA SER A 175 -3.21 9.74 2.59
C SER A 175 -2.64 9.73 4.02
N CYS A 176 -3.50 9.65 5.05
CA CYS A 176 -3.06 9.50 6.43
C CYS A 176 -2.28 8.20 6.67
N HIS A 177 -2.69 7.09 6.06
CA HIS A 177 -1.99 5.82 6.21
C HIS A 177 -0.59 5.86 5.57
N GLU A 178 -0.45 6.49 4.40
CA GLU A 178 0.86 6.65 3.75
C GLU A 178 1.78 7.60 4.54
N THR A 179 1.26 8.69 5.10
CA THR A 179 2.06 9.61 5.93
C THR A 179 2.49 8.98 7.25
N VAL A 180 1.61 8.23 7.92
CA VAL A 180 1.96 7.49 9.15
C VAL A 180 3.01 6.42 8.86
N LYS A 181 2.89 5.71 7.74
CA LYS A 181 3.88 4.70 7.34
C LYS A 181 5.24 5.35 7.07
N ALA A 182 5.28 6.47 6.33
CA ALA A 182 6.51 7.20 6.08
C ALA A 182 7.17 7.71 7.39
N ALA A 183 6.38 8.29 8.31
CA ALA A 183 6.87 8.74 9.61
C ALA A 183 7.44 7.58 10.46
N SER A 184 6.77 6.43 10.46
CA SER A 184 7.26 5.26 11.21
C SER A 184 8.61 4.72 10.69
N VAL A 185 8.85 4.85 9.38
CA VAL A 185 10.12 4.46 8.75
C VAL A 185 11.22 5.45 9.10
N SER A 186 10.96 6.76 9.03
CA SER A 186 11.96 7.78 9.41
C SER A 186 12.37 7.66 10.87
N ASP A 187 11.41 7.43 11.78
CA ASP A 187 11.68 7.30 13.21
C ASP A 187 12.54 6.05 13.51
N SER A 188 12.19 4.93 12.87
CA SER A 188 12.96 3.68 12.99
C SER A 188 14.40 3.83 12.47
N ILE A 189 14.60 4.57 11.38
CA ILE A 189 15.93 4.85 10.83
C ILE A 189 16.72 5.76 11.76
N ALA A 190 16.10 6.81 12.31
CA ALA A 190 16.74 7.74 13.23
C ALA A 190 17.21 7.02 14.51
N GLU A 191 16.38 6.15 15.08
CA GLU A 191 16.73 5.31 16.22
C GLU A 191 17.97 4.44 15.92
N MET A 192 18.00 3.78 14.76
CA MET A 192 19.13 2.94 14.36
C MET A 192 20.43 3.75 14.22
N GLN A 193 20.36 4.96 13.64
CA GLN A 193 21.51 5.84 13.51
C GLN A 193 22.00 6.32 14.89
N GLN A 194 21.09 6.66 15.79
CA GLN A 194 21.42 7.05 17.16
C GLN A 194 22.15 5.92 17.88
N LYS A 195 21.67 4.67 17.81
CA LYS A 195 22.35 3.50 18.40
C LYS A 195 23.74 3.25 17.80
N ALA A 196 23.91 3.50 16.51
CA ALA A 196 25.22 3.43 15.89
C ALA A 196 26.18 4.52 16.43
N VAL A 197 25.68 5.73 16.69
CA VAL A 197 26.47 6.84 17.28
C VAL A 197 26.84 6.54 18.73
N GLU A 198 25.90 6.10 19.56
CA GLU A 198 26.15 5.69 20.95
C GLU A 198 27.29 4.65 21.01
N TYR A 199 27.26 3.64 20.14
CA TYR A 199 28.33 2.65 20.04
C TYR A 199 29.68 3.27 19.65
N MET A 200 29.71 4.17 18.66
CA MET A 200 30.95 4.81 18.22
C MET A 200 31.56 5.71 19.29
N GLU A 201 30.74 6.46 20.03
CA GLU A 201 31.18 7.31 21.13
C GLU A 201 31.71 6.49 22.29
N ALA A 202 31.01 5.42 22.68
CA ALA A 202 31.49 4.48 23.69
C ALA A 202 32.85 3.89 23.29
N GLN A 203 33.02 3.51 22.02
CA GLN A 203 34.26 2.96 21.51
C GLN A 203 35.41 3.98 21.52
N LYS A 204 35.15 5.24 21.13
CA LYS A 204 36.13 6.33 21.20
C LYS A 204 36.54 6.59 22.65
N ALA A 205 35.58 6.66 23.58
CA ALA A 205 35.84 6.90 24.99
C ALA A 205 36.63 5.75 25.65
N PHE A 206 36.30 4.50 25.32
CA PHE A 206 37.02 3.33 25.81
C PHE A 206 38.45 3.25 25.25
N TYR A 207 38.62 3.52 23.95
CA TYR A 207 39.93 3.51 23.31
C TYR A 207 40.85 4.61 23.83
N ALA A 208 40.30 5.80 24.14
CA ALA A 208 41.07 6.89 24.74
C ALA A 208 41.73 6.48 26.07
N LYS A 209 41.06 5.64 26.86
CA LYS A 209 41.53 5.16 28.17
C LYS A 209 42.41 3.92 28.09
N SER A 210 42.00 2.92 27.29
CA SER A 210 42.61 1.58 27.29
C SER A 210 43.55 1.32 26.11
N LYS A 211 43.49 2.16 25.07
CA LYS A 211 44.14 1.92 23.76
C LYS A 211 43.81 0.56 23.14
N ALA A 212 42.68 -0.03 23.53
CA ALA A 212 42.19 -1.32 23.07
C ALA A 212 40.74 -1.22 22.56
N ILE A 213 40.33 -2.20 21.76
CA ILE A 213 38.96 -2.29 21.24
C ILE A 213 38.07 -2.94 22.29
N GLY A 214 37.04 -2.23 22.74
CA GLY A 214 36.06 -2.75 23.70
C GLY A 214 35.08 -3.75 23.08
N ASN A 215 34.68 -4.74 23.85
CA ASN A 215 33.48 -5.56 23.62
C ASN A 215 32.26 -4.91 24.31
N ALA A 216 31.05 -5.43 24.12
CA ALA A 216 29.84 -4.76 24.64
C ALA A 216 29.89 -4.56 26.17
N ALA A 217 30.38 -5.57 26.91
CA ALA A 217 30.59 -5.48 28.36
C ALA A 217 31.58 -4.35 28.75
N ALA A 218 32.71 -4.23 28.05
CA ALA A 218 33.69 -3.18 28.30
C ALA A 218 33.17 -1.77 27.95
N LEU A 219 32.25 -1.70 26.98
CA LEU A 219 31.60 -0.47 26.52
C LEU A 219 30.34 -0.11 27.31
N GLN A 220 29.91 -0.97 28.25
CA GLN A 220 28.67 -0.82 29.01
C GLN A 220 27.43 -0.70 28.10
N VAL A 221 27.46 -1.35 26.95
CA VAL A 221 26.33 -1.42 26.02
C VAL A 221 25.79 -2.86 25.96
N PRO A 222 24.48 -3.06 25.71
CA PRO A 222 23.91 -4.40 25.61
C PRO A 222 24.55 -5.19 24.45
N ASP A 223 24.89 -6.46 24.69
CA ASP A 223 25.39 -7.38 23.64
C ASP A 223 24.35 -7.58 22.52
N SER A 224 23.07 -7.58 22.89
CA SER A 224 21.94 -7.65 21.96
C SER A 224 20.78 -6.82 22.47
N LEU A 225 20.11 -6.12 21.55
CA LEU A 225 18.88 -5.37 21.82
C LEU A 225 17.94 -5.60 20.62
N SER A 226 16.68 -5.93 20.87
CA SER A 226 15.68 -6.09 19.81
C SER A 226 14.60 -5.05 19.99
N THR A 227 14.28 -4.32 18.92
CA THR A 227 13.15 -3.39 18.86
C THR A 227 12.11 -3.90 17.87
N SER A 228 11.05 -3.11 17.67
CA SER A 228 9.99 -3.43 16.71
C SER A 228 10.51 -3.48 15.27
N ALA A 229 11.48 -2.63 14.92
CA ALA A 229 12.02 -2.49 13.57
C ALA A 229 13.38 -3.15 13.35
N PHE A 230 14.23 -3.27 14.38
CA PHE A 230 15.62 -3.72 14.24
C PHE A 230 16.06 -4.72 15.32
N ASP A 231 16.98 -5.61 14.94
CA ASP A 231 17.79 -6.39 15.86
C ASP A 231 19.21 -5.82 15.87
N TYR A 232 19.64 -5.35 17.05
CA TYR A 232 20.97 -4.84 17.31
C TYR A 232 21.82 -5.92 17.99
N LYS A 233 23.07 -6.05 17.54
CA LYS A 233 24.04 -6.94 18.15
C LYS A 233 25.43 -6.32 18.11
N VAL A 234 26.11 -6.36 19.25
CA VAL A 234 27.53 -6.02 19.39
C VAL A 234 28.30 -7.32 19.58
N THR A 235 29.33 -7.56 18.77
CA THR A 235 30.16 -8.76 18.89
C THR A 235 31.61 -8.38 18.65
N GLY A 236 32.45 -8.56 19.68
CA GLY A 236 33.81 -8.03 19.67
C GLY A 236 33.79 -6.51 19.46
N GLY A 237 34.52 -6.04 18.45
CA GLY A 237 34.55 -4.63 18.03
C GLY A 237 33.59 -4.26 16.92
N ARG A 238 32.47 -4.98 16.75
CA ARG A 238 31.51 -4.73 15.67
C ARG A 238 30.09 -4.56 16.18
N PHE A 239 29.49 -3.43 15.86
CA PHE A 239 28.05 -3.18 15.96
C PHE A 239 27.35 -3.59 14.67
N THR A 240 26.20 -4.23 14.80
CA THR A 240 25.34 -4.63 13.69
C THR A 240 23.89 -4.30 14.01
N ALA A 241 23.18 -3.73 13.05
CA ALA A 241 21.73 -3.53 13.08
C ALA A 241 21.12 -4.24 11.87
N VAL A 242 20.15 -5.12 12.11
CA VAL A 242 19.46 -5.91 11.07
C VAL A 242 17.98 -5.54 11.08
N SER A 243 17.43 -5.15 9.94
CA SER A 243 15.99 -4.84 9.86
C SER A 243 15.14 -6.10 10.01
N LYS A 244 14.10 -6.05 10.84
CA LYS A 244 13.10 -7.12 11.02
C LYS A 244 11.93 -6.94 10.07
N VAL A 245 11.64 -5.69 9.73
CA VAL A 245 10.52 -5.28 8.88
C VAL A 245 11.03 -4.71 7.56
N LEU A 246 10.14 -4.70 6.57
CA LEU A 246 10.39 -4.06 5.29
C LEU A 246 10.26 -2.53 5.45
N LEU A 247 11.36 -1.81 5.20
CA LEU A 247 11.45 -0.36 5.35
C LEU A 247 11.30 0.27 3.97
N GLU A 248 10.09 0.68 3.61
CA GLU A 248 9.74 1.13 2.24
C GLU A 248 10.16 0.12 1.16
N ASN A 249 11.25 0.41 0.44
CA ASN A 249 11.81 -0.44 -0.62
C ASN A 249 13.02 -1.26 -0.17
N CYS A 250 13.40 -1.14 1.11
CA CYS A 250 14.51 -1.88 1.70
C CYS A 250 14.00 -3.20 2.30
N PRO A 251 14.49 -4.36 1.83
CA PRO A 251 14.02 -5.65 2.31
C PRO A 251 14.34 -5.87 3.79
N ALA A 252 13.51 -6.66 4.47
CA ALA A 252 13.82 -7.19 5.79
C ALA A 252 15.10 -8.05 5.74
N GLY A 253 15.88 -8.05 6.80
CA GLY A 253 17.20 -8.69 6.88
C GLY A 253 18.36 -7.82 6.40
N SER A 254 18.10 -6.57 6.01
CA SER A 254 19.14 -5.63 5.58
C SER A 254 20.03 -5.25 6.76
N LYS A 255 21.34 -5.22 6.54
CA LYS A 255 22.34 -5.10 7.61
C LYS A 255 23.16 -3.82 7.50
N TRP A 256 23.09 -3.01 8.56
CA TRP A 256 24.00 -1.91 8.83
C TRP A 256 25.06 -2.37 9.81
N SER A 257 26.30 -1.93 9.64
CA SER A 257 27.32 -2.21 10.64
C SER A 257 28.39 -1.15 10.78
N VAL A 258 28.91 -1.06 12.00
CA VAL A 258 30.07 -0.24 12.36
C VAL A 258 31.11 -1.18 12.96
N SER A 259 32.31 -1.20 12.40
CA SER A 259 33.42 -2.04 12.88
C SER A 259 34.57 -1.16 13.34
N ALA A 260 35.04 -1.37 14.55
CA ALA A 260 36.22 -0.73 15.10
C ALA A 260 37.47 -1.53 14.76
N SER A 261 38.53 -0.84 14.35
CA SER A 261 39.84 -1.42 14.11
C SER A 261 40.93 -0.44 14.54
N THR A 262 42.14 -0.92 14.78
CA THR A 262 43.31 -0.08 15.02
C THR A 262 44.20 -0.07 13.79
N LYS A 263 44.62 1.11 13.32
CA LYS A 263 45.56 1.27 12.21
C LYS A 263 46.80 2.03 12.69
N GLY A 264 47.98 1.67 12.16
CA GLY A 264 49.24 2.31 12.50
C GLY A 264 50.19 1.38 13.27
N PHE A 265 51.47 1.44 12.92
CA PHE A 265 52.52 0.55 13.47
C PHE A 265 53.18 1.14 14.72
N PHE A 266 53.32 2.47 14.78
CA PHE A 266 53.92 3.21 15.89
C PHE A 266 52.87 3.94 16.74
N GLU A 267 51.93 4.65 16.10
CA GLU A 267 50.76 5.23 16.76
C GLU A 267 49.52 4.47 16.32
N LYS A 268 48.97 3.65 17.23
CA LYS A 268 47.72 2.92 16.97
C LYS A 268 46.56 3.92 17.02
N GLU A 269 46.00 4.27 15.87
CA GLU A 269 44.81 5.09 15.75
C GLU A 269 43.54 4.23 15.66
N LEU A 270 42.48 4.65 16.32
CA LEU A 270 41.16 4.01 16.20
C LEU A 270 40.50 4.43 14.88
N VAL A 271 40.18 3.45 14.04
CA VAL A 271 39.43 3.62 12.80
C VAL A 271 38.07 2.93 12.92
N LEU A 272 37.00 3.67 12.64
CA LEU A 272 35.63 3.19 12.63
C LEU A 272 35.13 3.03 11.20
N TYR A 273 35.01 1.78 10.74
CA TYR A 273 34.48 1.44 9.42
C TYR A 273 32.96 1.33 9.46
N ARG A 274 32.28 2.06 8.57
CA ARG A 274 30.81 2.09 8.47
C ARG A 274 30.38 1.45 7.16
N SER A 275 29.49 0.47 7.23
CA SER A 275 28.95 -0.20 6.04
C SER A 275 27.43 -0.15 6.08
N ALA A 276 26.86 0.50 5.06
CA ALA A 276 25.44 0.40 4.75
C ALA A 276 25.16 -0.88 3.93
N PRO A 277 23.89 -1.33 3.83
CA PRO A 277 23.50 -2.46 2.98
C PRO A 277 23.91 -2.25 1.52
N LYS A 278 24.18 -3.35 0.81
CA LYS A 278 24.53 -3.31 -0.63
C LYS A 278 23.35 -2.93 -1.53
N ASP A 279 22.14 -3.08 -1.03
CA ASP A 279 20.92 -2.72 -1.73
C ASP A 279 20.82 -1.19 -1.89
N SER A 280 20.59 -0.74 -3.12
CA SER A 280 20.54 0.69 -3.45
C SER A 280 19.32 1.39 -2.85
N ALA A 281 18.22 0.68 -2.62
CA ALA A 281 17.05 1.22 -1.94
C ALA A 281 17.35 1.50 -0.46
N CYS A 282 18.02 0.57 0.22
CA CYS A 282 18.45 0.76 1.61
C CYS A 282 19.52 1.86 1.75
N ALA A 283 20.43 1.97 0.78
CA ALA A 283 21.46 3.01 0.78
C ALA A 283 20.86 4.42 0.63
N LYS A 284 19.76 4.57 -0.12
CA LYS A 284 19.02 5.84 -0.26
C LYS A 284 18.32 6.26 1.02
N LEU A 285 17.87 5.31 1.85
CA LEU A 285 17.24 5.59 3.14
C LEU A 285 18.24 6.13 4.18
N THR A 286 19.51 5.76 4.06
CA THR A 286 20.56 6.17 5.01
C THR A 286 21.78 6.76 4.28
N PRO A 287 21.62 7.89 3.56
CA PRO A 287 22.68 8.44 2.70
C PRO A 287 23.91 8.88 3.51
N ASP A 288 23.69 9.38 4.73
CA ASP A 288 24.77 9.86 5.60
C ASP A 288 25.29 8.80 6.58
N PHE A 289 24.84 7.54 6.49
CA PHE A 289 25.31 6.49 7.40
C PHE A 289 26.83 6.30 7.35
N LYS A 290 27.44 6.49 6.17
CA LYS A 290 28.89 6.43 6.00
C LYS A 290 29.64 7.61 6.63
N LYS A 291 28.94 8.71 6.93
CA LYS A 291 29.49 9.94 7.52
C LYS A 291 29.19 10.08 9.01
N LEU A 292 28.32 9.26 9.60
CA LEU A 292 27.91 9.35 11.01
C LEU A 292 29.10 9.47 11.97
N GLY A 293 29.14 10.49 12.83
CA GLY A 293 30.19 10.66 13.84
C GLY A 293 31.60 10.95 13.31
N ARG A 294 31.69 11.47 12.07
CA ARG A 294 32.82 12.30 11.64
C ARG A 294 32.72 13.70 12.23
#